data_AF-A0A0E2ZI44-F1
#
_entry.id   AF-A0A0E2ZI44-F1
#
_cell.length_a   1.000
_cell.length_b   1.000
_cell.length_c   1.000
_cell.angle_alpha   90.00
_cell.angle_beta   90.00
_cell.angle_gamma   90.00
#
_symmetry.space_group_name_H-M   'P 1'
#
loop_
_entity.id
_entity.type
_entity.pdbx_description
1 polymer ?
#
loop_
_entity_poly.entity_id
_entity_poly.type
_entity_poly.pdbx_seq_one_letter_code
_entity_poly.pdbx_strand_id
1 'polypeptide(L)'
;GTSLEDLAYVSVKNHKNALDNPYAYFEKSFSLEDVMASKNLTENVRLLDCSMPCDGAAAIVVCSEDRAKKITDTPIWISGIGQKTISASFTKNNDLSSMESTKNAVAD
;
A
#
# COMPACT_ATOMS: atom_id res chain seq x y z
N GLY A 1 -4.84 17.37 -15.45
CA GLY A 1 -4.18 16.67 -14.33
C GLY A 1 -5.18 15.76 -13.67
N THR A 2 -4.74 14.95 -12.69
CA THR A 2 -5.61 14.07 -11.89
C THR A 2 -6.65 14.87 -11.12
N SER A 3 -7.90 14.43 -11.15
CA SER A 3 -9.01 15.03 -10.39
C SER A 3 -9.13 14.42 -8.98
N LEU A 4 -9.92 15.04 -8.11
CA LEU A 4 -10.23 14.45 -6.80
C LEU A 4 -11.03 13.14 -6.93
N GLU A 5 -11.86 13.03 -7.96
CA GLU A 5 -12.63 11.83 -8.26
C GLU A 5 -11.70 10.68 -8.66
N ASP A 6 -10.67 10.98 -9.47
CA ASP A 6 -9.63 10.01 -9.84
C ASP A 6 -8.90 9.46 -8.61
N LEU A 7 -8.63 10.30 -7.60
CA LEU A 7 -8.04 9.86 -6.33
C LEU A 7 -9.03 9.00 -5.54
N ALA A 8 -10.29 9.42 -5.44
CA ALA A 8 -11.33 8.74 -4.67
C ALA A 8 -11.61 7.31 -5.17
N TYR A 9 -11.46 7.03 -6.48
CA TYR A 9 -11.59 5.68 -7.02
C TYR A 9 -10.62 4.67 -6.38
N VAL A 10 -9.44 5.11 -5.93
CA VAL A 10 -8.50 4.23 -5.21
C VAL A 10 -9.10 3.76 -3.90
N SER A 11 -9.68 4.69 -3.12
CA SER A 11 -10.36 4.40 -1.86
C SER A 11 -11.54 3.45 -2.07
N VAL A 12 -12.44 3.76 -3.02
CA VAL A 12 -13.60 2.92 -3.36
C VAL A 12 -13.19 1.48 -3.70
N LYS A 13 -12.18 1.32 -4.57
CA LYS A 13 -11.65 -0.01 -4.94
C LYS A 13 -11.07 -0.73 -3.73
N ASN A 14 -10.28 -0.05 -2.90
CA ASN A 14 -9.65 -0.66 -1.73
C ASN A 14 -10.69 -1.15 -0.72
N HIS A 15 -11.69 -0.33 -0.42
CA HIS A 15 -12.77 -0.69 0.50
C HIS A 15 -13.68 -1.79 -0.07
N LYS A 16 -13.90 -1.82 -1.39
CA LYS A 16 -14.59 -2.94 -2.04
C LYS A 16 -13.81 -4.25 -1.91
N ASN A 17 -12.51 -4.24 -2.19
CA ASN A 17 -11.66 -5.43 -2.07
C ASN A 17 -11.52 -5.91 -0.62
N ALA A 18 -11.69 -5.01 0.35
CA ALA A 18 -11.61 -5.33 1.78
C ALA A 18 -12.78 -6.21 2.25
N LEU A 19 -13.93 -6.21 1.56
CA LEU A 19 -15.12 -6.98 1.96
C LEU A 19 -14.87 -8.49 2.04
N ASP A 20 -14.00 -9.01 1.18
CA ASP A 20 -13.69 -10.44 1.12
C ASP A 20 -12.54 -10.84 2.08
N ASN A 21 -11.97 -9.87 2.82
CA ASN A 21 -10.88 -10.10 3.74
C ASN A 21 -11.39 -10.11 5.20
N PRO A 22 -11.41 -11.27 5.88
CA PRO A 22 -11.89 -11.36 7.28
C PRO A 22 -10.99 -10.62 8.29
N TYR A 23 -9.80 -10.19 7.86
CA TYR A 23 -8.88 -9.39 8.67
C TYR A 23 -8.93 -7.89 8.34
N ALA A 24 -9.80 -7.47 7.43
CA ALA A 24 -9.96 -6.06 7.11
C ALA A 24 -10.55 -5.29 8.31
N TYR A 25 -10.06 -4.07 8.50
CA TYR A 25 -10.56 -3.20 9.57
C TYR A 25 -12.02 -2.77 9.36
N PHE A 26 -12.40 -2.57 8.09
CA PHE A 26 -13.75 -2.19 7.71
C PHE A 26 -14.47 -3.36 7.05
N GLU A 27 -15.60 -3.75 7.61
CA GLU A 27 -16.52 -4.74 7.02
C GLU A 27 -17.54 -4.09 6.06
N LYS A 28 -17.18 -2.93 5.48
CA LYS A 28 -18.04 -2.18 4.55
C LYS A 28 -17.24 -1.52 3.44
N SER A 29 -17.88 -1.40 2.27
CA SER A 29 -17.40 -0.57 1.17
C SER A 29 -18.03 0.83 1.20
N PHE A 30 -17.39 1.78 0.52
CA PHE A 30 -17.88 3.14 0.34
C PHE A 30 -18.04 3.45 -1.14
N SER A 31 -19.08 4.21 -1.51
CA SER A 31 -19.25 4.69 -2.89
C SER A 31 -18.32 5.88 -3.19
N LEU A 32 -18.28 6.32 -4.46
CA LEU A 32 -17.54 7.52 -4.84
C LEU A 32 -18.08 8.75 -4.10
N GLU A 33 -19.40 8.85 -4.00
CA GLU A 33 -20.10 9.92 -3.30
C GLU A 33 -19.78 9.92 -1.81
N ASP A 34 -19.70 8.74 -1.17
CA ASP A 34 -19.30 8.62 0.24
C ASP A 34 -17.88 9.17 0.47
N VAL A 35 -16.93 8.81 -0.40
CA VAL A 35 -15.54 9.29 -0.32
C VAL A 35 -15.49 10.80 -0.55
N MET A 36 -16.19 11.30 -1.57
CA MET A 36 -16.27 12.73 -1.90
C MET A 36 -17.08 13.56 -0.89
N ALA A 37 -17.92 12.94 -0.09
CA ALA A 37 -18.62 13.59 1.03
C ALA A 37 -17.83 13.54 2.34
N SER A 38 -16.78 12.71 2.41
CA SER A 38 -15.98 12.57 3.63
C SER A 38 -15.18 13.84 3.95
N LYS A 39 -14.83 13.99 5.23
CA LYS A 39 -14.16 15.18 5.78
C LYS A 39 -12.91 15.52 4.98
N ASN A 40 -12.82 16.77 4.51
CA ASN A 40 -11.58 17.31 3.92
C ASN A 40 -10.50 17.41 4.99
N LEU A 41 -9.36 16.78 4.75
CA LEU A 41 -8.17 16.91 5.60
C LEU A 41 -7.20 17.94 5.01
N THR A 42 -7.07 17.95 3.68
CA THR A 42 -6.33 18.96 2.92
C THR A 42 -7.16 19.41 1.72
N GLU A 43 -6.61 20.28 0.87
CA GLU A 43 -7.22 20.64 -0.42
C GLU A 43 -7.47 19.41 -1.32
N ASN A 44 -6.60 18.39 -1.24
CA ASN A 44 -6.57 17.27 -2.19
C ASN A 44 -6.76 15.89 -1.56
N VAL A 45 -6.96 15.81 -0.24
CA VAL A 45 -7.05 14.53 0.49
C VAL A 45 -8.21 14.60 1.47
N ARG A 46 -9.06 13.57 1.42
CA ARG A 46 -10.20 13.40 2.32
C ARG A 46 -9.95 12.28 3.33
N LEU A 47 -10.80 12.21 4.34
CA LEU A 47 -10.64 11.25 5.43
C LEU A 47 -10.65 9.79 4.95
N LEU A 48 -11.53 9.45 4.00
CA LEU A 48 -11.59 8.09 3.47
C LEU A 48 -10.46 7.74 2.49
N ASP A 49 -9.61 8.71 2.12
CA ASP A 49 -8.36 8.43 1.39
C ASP A 49 -7.23 7.98 2.34
N CYS A 50 -7.41 8.19 3.64
CA CYS A 50 -6.40 7.90 4.65
C CYS A 50 -6.61 6.53 5.30
N SER A 51 -5.51 5.81 5.55
CA SER A 51 -5.55 4.59 6.35
C SER A 51 -6.00 4.90 7.78
N MET A 52 -6.84 4.04 8.34
CA MET A 52 -7.19 4.13 9.77
C MET A 52 -6.03 3.69 10.65
N PRO A 53 -5.84 4.34 11.81
CA PRO A 53 -5.00 3.78 12.87
C PRO A 53 -5.55 2.43 13.32
N CYS A 54 -4.70 1.41 13.33
CA CYS A 54 -5.06 0.07 13.77
C CYS A 54 -3.89 -0.61 14.48
N ASP A 55 -4.23 -1.55 15.36
CA ASP A 55 -3.29 -2.45 16.03
C ASP A 55 -3.44 -3.85 15.45
N GLY A 56 -2.32 -4.55 15.22
CA GLY A 56 -2.33 -5.90 14.66
C GLY A 56 -0.93 -6.51 14.56
N ALA A 57 -0.86 -7.80 14.23
CA ALA A 57 0.39 -8.53 14.04
C ALA A 57 0.29 -9.52 12.88
N ALA A 58 1.41 -9.75 12.20
CA ALA A 58 1.57 -10.78 11.18
C ALA A 58 3.00 -11.35 11.26
N ALA A 59 3.18 -12.60 10.84
CA ALA A 59 4.48 -13.27 10.81
C ALA A 59 4.65 -14.11 9.54
N ILE A 60 5.87 -14.17 9.02
CA ILE A 60 6.26 -15.05 7.92
C ILE A 60 7.49 -15.87 8.34
N VAL A 61 7.53 -17.14 7.94
CA VAL A 61 8.68 -18.02 8.16
C VAL A 61 9.49 -18.10 6.87
N VAL A 62 10.69 -17.52 6.90
CA VAL A 62 11.62 -17.54 5.76
C VAL A 62 12.68 -18.61 6.00
N CYS A 63 12.95 -19.43 4.98
CA CYS A 63 13.98 -20.45 5.03
C CYS A 63 14.55 -20.73 3.62
N SER A 64 15.64 -21.50 3.56
CA SER A 64 16.22 -21.94 2.29
C SER A 64 15.30 -22.89 1.52
N GLU A 65 15.50 -23.01 0.21
CA GLU A 65 14.76 -23.92 -0.66
C GLU A 65 14.71 -25.36 -0.12
N ASP A 66 15.85 -25.92 0.28
CA ASP A 66 15.93 -27.28 0.83
C ASP A 66 15.10 -27.48 2.09
N ARG A 67 14.92 -26.43 2.90
CA ARG A 67 14.11 -26.48 4.11
C ARG A 67 12.65 -26.20 3.79
N ALA A 68 12.35 -25.28 2.88
CA ALA A 68 11.00 -24.97 2.43
C ALA A 68 10.30 -26.20 1.84
N LYS A 69 10.99 -26.95 0.97
CA LYS A 69 10.51 -28.22 0.37
C LYS A 69 10.23 -29.33 1.40
N LYS A 70 10.79 -29.23 2.61
CA LYS A 70 10.50 -30.16 3.73
C LYS A 70 9.34 -29.69 4.62
N ILE A 71 8.95 -28.42 4.53
CA ILE A 71 7.90 -27.80 5.35
C ILE A 71 6.57 -27.75 4.60
N THR A 72 6.59 -27.46 3.30
CA THR A 72 5.38 -27.34 2.45
C THR A 72 5.68 -27.72 1.01
N ASP A 73 4.68 -28.27 0.32
CA ASP A 73 4.73 -28.58 -1.11
C ASP A 73 4.46 -27.34 -2.00
N THR A 74 3.96 -26.25 -1.41
CA THR A 74 3.63 -25.00 -2.11
C THR A 74 4.34 -23.79 -1.51
N PRO A 75 5.68 -23.73 -1.51
CA PRO A 75 6.42 -22.57 -1.03
C PRO A 75 6.18 -21.35 -1.93
N ILE A 76 6.18 -20.15 -1.32
CA ILE A 76 6.17 -18.89 -2.06
C ILE A 76 7.60 -18.39 -2.22
N TRP A 77 8.08 -18.31 -3.47
CA TRP A 77 9.45 -17.92 -3.78
C TRP A 77 9.62 -16.41 -3.82
N ILE A 78 10.67 -15.92 -3.15
CA ILE A 78 11.10 -14.53 -3.25
C ILE A 78 12.06 -14.41 -4.43
N SER A 79 11.55 -13.97 -5.60
CA SER A 79 12.36 -13.85 -6.82
C SER A 79 13.36 -12.69 -6.79
N GLY A 80 13.15 -11.71 -5.90
CA GLY A 80 14.03 -10.56 -5.75
C GLY A 80 13.57 -9.64 -4.63
N ILE A 81 14.51 -8.91 -4.04
CA ILE A 81 14.25 -7.88 -3.04
C ILE A 81 15.01 -6.63 -3.48
N GLY A 82 14.29 -5.53 -3.64
CA GLY A 82 14.86 -4.21 -3.90
C GLY A 82 14.54 -3.29 -2.74
N GLN A 83 15.55 -2.65 -2.18
CA GLN A 83 15.37 -1.58 -1.20
C GLN A 83 16.17 -0.38 -1.63
N LYS A 84 15.59 0.81 -1.43
CA LYS A 84 16.31 2.05 -1.66
C LYS A 84 15.71 3.18 -0.82
N THR A 85 16.61 3.94 -0.21
CA THR A 85 16.28 5.02 0.72
C THR A 85 16.83 6.33 0.14
N ILE A 86 15.98 7.35 -0.01
CA ILE A 86 16.42 8.70 -0.39
C ILE A 86 16.71 9.51 0.86
N SER A 87 15.82 9.43 1.86
CA SER A 87 15.98 10.10 3.14
C SER A 87 15.12 9.41 4.20
N ALA A 88 15.32 9.79 5.46
CA ALA A 88 14.52 9.30 6.59
C ALA A 88 13.10 9.90 6.67
N SER A 89 12.73 10.84 5.79
CA SER A 89 11.41 11.48 5.80
C SER A 89 10.96 11.83 4.39
N PHE A 90 9.73 11.48 4.01
CA PHE A 90 9.19 11.81 2.69
C PHE A 90 9.23 13.33 2.38
N THR A 91 9.21 14.18 3.41
CA THR A 91 9.32 15.64 3.27
C THR A 91 10.67 16.13 2.77
N LYS A 92 11.71 15.29 2.81
CA LYS A 92 13.05 15.61 2.27
C LYS A 92 13.27 15.08 0.86
N ASN A 93 12.25 14.50 0.23
CA ASN A 93 12.35 14.11 -1.16
C ASN A 93 12.26 15.36 -2.05
N ASN A 94 13.18 15.48 -3.00
CA ASN A 94 13.20 16.60 -3.95
C ASN A 94 12.02 16.54 -4.94
N ASP A 95 11.46 15.35 -5.15
CA ASP A 95 10.31 15.11 -6.02
C ASP A 95 9.45 13.98 -5.40
N LEU A 96 8.13 14.19 -5.39
CA LEU A 96 7.14 13.20 -4.92
C LEU A 96 6.57 12.35 -6.06
N SER A 97 6.80 12.77 -7.31
CA SER A 97 6.31 12.11 -8.52
C SER A 97 7.32 11.13 -9.12
N SER A 98 8.57 11.12 -8.63
CA SER A 98 9.58 10.17 -9.08
C SER A 98 10.45 9.64 -7.94
N MET A 99 11.00 8.46 -8.16
CA MET A 99 11.84 7.76 -7.20
C MET A 99 13.31 7.82 -7.65
N GLU A 100 14.02 8.89 -7.31
CA GLU A 100 15.35 9.17 -7.88
C GLU A 100 16.39 8.05 -7.69
N SER A 101 16.68 7.59 -6.47
CA SER A 101 17.66 6.49 -6.33
C SER A 101 17.21 5.13 -6.93
N THR A 102 15.98 4.99 -7.48
CA THR A 102 15.57 3.81 -8.26
C THR A 102 16.10 3.97 -9.68
N LYS A 103 16.04 5.19 -10.23
CA LYS A 103 16.70 5.51 -11.51
C LYS A 103 18.20 5.29 -11.40
N ASN A 104 18.83 5.74 -10.30
CA ASN A 104 20.27 5.56 -10.09
C ASN A 104 20.65 4.08 -9.95
N ALA A 105 19.91 3.30 -9.16
CA ALA A 105 20.21 1.89 -8.95
C ALA A 105 20.04 1.00 -10.20
N VAL A 106 19.31 1.47 -11.21
CA VAL A 106 19.18 0.78 -12.52
C VAL A 106 20.29 1.19 -13.49
N ALA A 107 20.96 2.32 -13.23
CA ALA A 107 22.07 2.81 -14.05
C ALA A 107 23.42 2.17 -13.67
N ASP A 108 23.51 1.55 -12.49
CA ASP A 108 24.64 0.75 -11.99
C ASP A 108 24.47 -0.74 -12.32
#